data_AF-A0A7S2SPP4-F1
#
_entry.id   AF-A0A7S2SPP4-F1
#
_cell.length_a   1.000
_cell.length_b   1.000
_cell.length_c   1.000
_cell.angle_alpha   90.00
_cell.angle_beta   90.00
_cell.angle_gamma   90.00
#
_symmetry.space_group_name_H-M   'P 1'
#
loop_
_entity.id
_entity.type
_entity.pdbx_description
1 polymer ?
#
loop_
_entity_poly.entity_id
_entity_poly.type
_entity_poly.pdbx_seq_one_letter_code
_entity_poly.pdbx_strand_id
1 'polypeptide(L)'
;SREEHSPLAGGLASGRYTAMNPTGGDFVKNKLQYKYPLPRLQRLAPLHAGLEDVARSVAARERKKISPAQVALNYVAAKGAVPLPGVTTPKDADEVVGCVGWSLKPKDVKKLEKAVRACKSSQAVRTKSPFRDN
;
A
#
# COMPACT_ATOMS: atom_id res chain seq x y z
N SER A 1 19.72 -7.29 0.82
CA SER A 1 19.66 -7.29 -0.65
C SER A 1 18.38 -8.00 -1.11
N ARG A 2 17.61 -7.43 -2.07
CA ARG A 2 16.24 -7.78 -2.55
C ARG A 2 15.04 -6.97 -2.00
N GLU A 3 15.17 -5.65 -1.79
CA GLU A 3 13.99 -4.77 -1.67
C GLU A 3 13.69 -3.96 -2.96
N GLU A 4 14.51 -4.08 -4.00
CA GLU A 4 14.44 -3.22 -5.17
C GLU A 4 13.62 -3.90 -6.29
N HIS A 5 12.60 -3.19 -6.79
CA HIS A 5 11.72 -3.51 -7.94
C HIS A 5 10.43 -4.30 -7.66
N SER A 6 9.82 -4.18 -6.48
CA SER A 6 8.41 -4.55 -6.30
C SER A 6 7.52 -3.29 -6.30
N PRO A 7 6.56 -3.13 -7.24
CA PRO A 7 5.75 -1.90 -7.38
C PRO A 7 4.91 -1.56 -6.15
N LEU A 8 4.71 -2.52 -5.24
CA LEU A 8 3.97 -2.36 -3.99
C LEU A 8 4.82 -2.61 -2.72
N ALA A 9 6.16 -2.59 -2.84
CA ALA A 9 7.09 -2.88 -1.75
C ALA A 9 6.73 -4.17 -0.97
N GLY A 10 6.41 -5.24 -1.70
CA GLY A 10 6.04 -6.53 -1.11
C GLY A 10 4.72 -6.56 -0.33
N GLY A 11 3.79 -5.65 -0.63
CA GLY A 11 2.46 -5.55 0.00
C GLY A 11 2.32 -4.46 1.07
N LEU A 12 3.40 -3.72 1.36
CA LEU A 12 3.38 -2.59 2.29
C LEU A 12 2.52 -1.43 1.77
N ALA A 13 2.67 -1.14 0.47
CA ALA A 13 1.99 0.00 -0.17
C ALA A 13 0.58 -0.34 -0.64
N SER A 14 0.14 -1.60 -0.51
CA SER A 14 -1.18 -2.06 -0.93
C SER A 14 -2.23 -2.12 0.19
N GLY A 15 -1.83 -1.85 1.43
CA GLY A 15 -2.72 -2.00 2.60
C GLY A 15 -2.97 -3.45 3.02
N ARG A 16 -2.29 -4.43 2.40
CA ARG A 16 -2.33 -5.84 2.86
C ARG A 16 -1.77 -5.95 4.28
N TYR A 17 -0.66 -5.26 4.56
CA TYR A 17 -0.10 -5.17 5.91
C TYR A 17 -0.32 -3.76 6.44
N THR A 18 -1.05 -3.62 7.54
CA THR A 18 -1.31 -2.35 8.21
C THR A 18 -0.88 -2.42 9.67
N ALA A 19 -0.76 -1.27 10.35
CA ALA A 19 -0.46 -1.27 11.79
C ALA A 19 -1.54 -2.01 12.61
N MET A 20 -2.78 -2.03 12.13
CA MET A 20 -3.91 -2.75 12.75
C MET A 20 -4.01 -4.21 12.30
N ASN A 21 -3.41 -4.57 11.17
CA ASN A 21 -3.32 -5.94 10.66
C ASN A 21 -1.89 -6.24 10.17
N PRO A 22 -0.92 -6.40 11.09
CA PRO A 22 0.49 -6.52 10.73
C PRO A 22 0.86 -7.87 10.12
N THR A 23 -0.01 -8.87 10.23
CA THR A 23 0.13 -10.19 9.59
C THR A 23 -0.46 -10.23 8.18
N GLY A 24 -1.32 -9.26 7.83
CA GLY A 24 -1.98 -9.17 6.53
C GLY A 24 -2.87 -10.37 6.19
N GLY A 25 -3.31 -11.11 7.22
CA GLY A 25 -4.10 -12.33 7.08
C GLY A 25 -3.29 -13.60 6.81
N ASP A 26 -1.96 -13.52 6.72
CA ASP A 26 -1.08 -14.68 6.56
C ASP A 26 -0.49 -15.07 7.92
N PHE A 27 -0.92 -16.20 8.47
CA PHE A 27 -0.24 -16.84 9.60
C PHE A 27 0.91 -17.68 9.03
N VAL A 28 2.13 -17.16 9.06
CA VAL A 28 3.31 -17.98 8.79
C VAL A 28 3.38 -19.01 9.91
N LYS A 29 3.07 -20.27 9.60
CA LYS A 29 3.19 -21.40 10.53
C LYS A 29 4.55 -21.31 11.25
N ASN A 30 4.52 -21.30 12.57
CA ASN A 30 5.67 -21.35 13.47
C ASN A 30 6.59 -20.14 13.65
N LYS A 31 6.23 -18.92 13.21
CA LYS A 31 6.95 -17.71 13.66
C LYS A 31 5.98 -16.56 13.93
N LEU A 32 5.93 -16.10 15.18
CA LEU A 32 5.43 -14.77 15.59
C LEU A 32 6.36 -13.67 15.05
N GLN A 33 6.63 -13.69 13.74
CA GLN A 33 7.47 -12.70 13.07
C GLN A 33 6.59 -11.97 12.07
N TYR A 34 6.32 -10.70 12.38
CA TYR A 34 5.73 -9.78 11.42
C TYR A 34 6.68 -9.63 10.25
N LYS A 35 6.16 -9.74 9.02
CA LYS A 35 6.95 -9.51 7.80
C LYS A 35 7.59 -8.11 7.78
N TYR A 36 6.95 -7.14 8.45
CA TYR A 36 7.43 -5.77 8.56
C TYR A 36 7.34 -5.25 10.00
N PRO A 37 8.28 -4.39 10.45
CA PRO A 37 8.25 -3.83 11.79
C PRO A 37 7.09 -2.84 11.96
N LEU A 38 6.41 -2.90 13.11
CA LEU A 38 5.24 -2.06 13.44
C LEU A 38 5.46 -0.55 13.22
N PRO A 39 6.61 0.06 13.60
CA PRO A 39 6.85 1.48 13.34
C PRO A 39 6.87 1.83 11.84
N ARG A 40 7.27 0.90 10.96
CA ARG A 40 7.21 1.09 9.50
C ARG A 40 5.77 1.07 9.00
N LEU A 41 4.91 0.22 9.59
CA LEU A 41 3.48 0.15 9.27
C LEU A 41 2.71 1.38 9.75
N GLN A 42 3.00 1.88 10.95
CA GLN A 42 2.37 3.10 11.49
C GLN A 42 2.65 4.33 10.62
N ARG A 43 3.86 4.44 10.06
CA ARG A 43 4.20 5.53 9.12
C ARG A 43 3.38 5.50 7.83
N LEU A 44 2.87 4.33 7.45
CA LEU A 44 2.04 4.16 6.26
C LEU A 44 0.54 4.34 6.54
N ALA A 45 0.14 4.60 7.80
CA ALA A 45 -1.26 4.79 8.16
C ALA A 45 -1.99 5.86 7.32
N PRO A 46 -1.38 7.02 6.98
CA PRO A 46 -2.03 7.99 6.09
C PRO A 46 -2.31 7.42 4.68
N LEU A 47 -1.38 6.62 4.16
CA LEU A 47 -1.55 5.93 2.87
C LEU A 47 -2.64 4.88 2.94
N HIS A 48 -2.66 4.05 4.00
CA HIS A 48 -3.69 3.02 4.19
C HIS A 48 -5.09 3.63 4.29
N ALA A 49 -5.24 4.69 5.09
CA ALA A 49 -6.50 5.43 5.18
C ALA A 49 -6.92 6.04 3.82
N GLY A 50 -5.96 6.57 3.06
CA GLY A 50 -6.19 7.09 1.71
C GLY A 50 -6.68 6.02 0.72
N LEU A 51 -6.05 4.84 0.75
CA LEU A 51 -6.44 3.69 -0.08
C LEU A 51 -7.84 3.19 0.26
N GLU A 52 -8.17 3.06 1.55
CA GLU A 52 -9.52 2.66 1.99
C GLU A 52 -10.59 3.65 1.53
N ASP A 53 -10.31 4.94 1.61
CA ASP A 53 -11.28 5.96 1.26
C ASP A 53 -11.54 6.05 -0.25
N VAL A 54 -10.49 5.86 -1.04
CA VAL A 54 -10.62 5.69 -2.49
C VAL A 54 -11.32 4.38 -2.81
N ALA A 55 -11.02 3.29 -2.10
CA ALA A 55 -11.68 1.99 -2.32
C ALA A 55 -13.19 2.09 -2.10
N ARG A 56 -13.65 2.76 -1.02
CA ARG A 56 -15.08 3.04 -0.79
C ARG A 56 -15.70 3.87 -1.91
N SER A 57 -14.99 4.91 -2.34
CA SER A 57 -15.46 5.81 -3.41
C SER A 57 -15.61 5.10 -4.76
N VAL A 58 -14.68 4.20 -5.09
CA VAL A 58 -14.72 3.38 -6.31
C VAL A 58 -15.79 2.29 -6.17
N ALA A 59 -15.89 1.63 -5.02
CA ALA A 59 -16.89 0.59 -4.78
C ALA A 59 -18.32 1.11 -5.00
N ALA A 60 -18.61 2.33 -4.55
CA ALA A 60 -19.91 2.97 -4.78
C ALA A 60 -20.20 3.23 -6.26
N ARG A 61 -19.18 3.57 -7.06
CA ARG A 61 -19.32 3.84 -8.50
C ARG A 61 -19.45 2.57 -9.33
N GLU A 62 -18.57 1.61 -9.07
CA GLU A 62 -18.46 0.36 -9.83
C GLU A 62 -19.44 -0.70 -9.32
N ARG A 63 -20.19 -0.42 -8.24
CA ARG A 63 -21.17 -1.30 -7.60
C ARG A 63 -20.62 -2.70 -7.28
N LYS A 64 -19.32 -2.77 -6.96
CA LYS A 64 -18.62 -4.00 -6.60
C LYS A 64 -17.69 -3.76 -5.42
N LYS A 65 -17.29 -4.83 -4.74
CA LYS A 65 -16.28 -4.74 -3.66
C LYS A 65 -14.94 -4.36 -4.28
N ILE A 66 -14.31 -3.33 -3.72
CA ILE A 66 -12.99 -2.87 -4.10
C ILE A 66 -12.08 -2.95 -2.89
N SER A 67 -10.95 -3.63 -3.04
CA SER A 67 -9.94 -3.73 -1.98
C SER A 67 -8.97 -2.53 -2.05
N PRO A 68 -8.34 -2.16 -0.92
CA PRO A 68 -7.20 -1.23 -0.93
C PRO A 68 -6.06 -1.68 -1.84
N ALA A 69 -5.87 -2.99 -2.00
CA ALA A 69 -4.82 -3.56 -2.85
C ALA A 69 -5.11 -3.32 -4.34
N GLN A 70 -6.37 -3.48 -4.76
CA GLN A 70 -6.82 -3.14 -6.11
C GLN A 70 -6.64 -1.66 -6.42
N VAL A 71 -6.97 -0.78 -5.46
CA VAL A 71 -6.72 0.67 -5.60
C VAL A 71 -5.24 0.95 -5.78
N ALA A 72 -4.37 0.31 -5.01
CA ALA A 72 -2.93 0.50 -5.11
C ALA A 72 -2.37 0.01 -6.46
N LEU A 73 -2.85 -1.13 -6.98
CA LEU A 73 -2.49 -1.64 -8.30
C LEU A 73 -2.92 -0.67 -9.40
N ASN A 74 -4.17 -0.21 -9.38
CA ASN A 74 -4.68 0.76 -10.35
C ASN A 74 -4.01 2.15 -10.21
N TYR A 75 -3.50 2.50 -9.03
CA TYR A 75 -2.70 3.71 -8.85
C TYR A 75 -1.34 3.60 -9.57
N VAL A 76 -0.65 2.46 -9.47
CA VAL A 76 0.60 2.22 -10.22
C VAL A 76 0.35 2.30 -11.72
N ALA A 77 -0.73 1.65 -12.21
CA ALA A 77 -1.17 1.75 -13.59
C ALA A 77 -1.46 3.19 -14.02
N ALA A 78 -2.17 3.96 -13.19
CA ALA A 78 -2.49 5.37 -13.44
C ALA A 78 -1.26 6.29 -13.47
N LYS A 79 -0.14 5.88 -12.86
CA LYS A 79 1.15 6.60 -12.95
C LYS A 79 1.94 6.24 -14.21
N GLY A 80 1.41 5.39 -15.10
CA GLY A 80 2.04 4.97 -16.34
C GLY A 80 2.98 3.77 -16.19
N ALA A 81 2.97 3.08 -15.03
CA ALA A 81 3.77 1.89 -14.81
C ALA A 81 2.89 0.63 -14.84
N VAL A 82 3.38 -0.46 -15.43
CA VAL A 82 2.67 -1.75 -15.37
C VAL A 82 2.97 -2.41 -14.01
N PRO A 83 1.98 -2.59 -13.12
CA PRO A 83 2.21 -3.32 -11.90
C PRO A 83 2.53 -4.78 -12.25
N LEU A 84 3.66 -5.28 -11.73
CA LEU A 84 4.03 -6.70 -11.72
C LEU A 84 3.75 -7.29 -10.33
N PRO A 85 2.49 -7.59 -9.99
CA PRO A 85 2.18 -8.25 -8.73
C PRO A 85 2.73 -9.67 -8.73
N GLY A 86 3.33 -10.07 -7.61
CA GLY A 86 3.63 -11.49 -7.38
C GLY A 86 2.32 -12.24 -7.18
N VAL A 87 1.88 -13.00 -8.18
CA VAL A 87 0.69 -13.85 -8.08
C VAL A 87 1.14 -15.25 -7.67
N THR A 88 0.92 -15.60 -6.40
CA THR A 88 1.32 -16.90 -5.85
C THR A 88 0.13 -17.72 -5.35
N THR A 89 -0.99 -17.05 -5.09
CA THR A 89 -2.22 -17.67 -4.60
C THR A 89 -3.40 -17.25 -5.47
N PRO A 90 -4.50 -18.03 -5.51
CA PRO A 90 -5.73 -17.63 -6.22
C PRO A 90 -6.25 -16.26 -5.78
N LYS A 91 -6.14 -15.93 -4.50
CA LYS A 91 -6.50 -14.63 -3.96
C LYS A 91 -5.68 -13.48 -4.57
N ASP A 92 -4.37 -13.68 -4.79
CA ASP A 92 -3.55 -12.66 -5.46
C ASP A 92 -4.02 -12.45 -6.91
N ALA A 93 -4.47 -13.51 -7.59
CA ALA A 93 -5.02 -13.41 -8.94
C ALA A 93 -6.35 -12.64 -8.96
N ASP A 94 -7.24 -12.90 -7.99
CA ASP A 94 -8.51 -12.19 -7.85
C ASP A 94 -8.32 -10.68 -7.65
N GLU A 95 -7.28 -10.27 -6.90
CA GLU A 95 -6.94 -8.86 -6.73
C GLU A 95 -6.53 -8.21 -8.05
N VAL A 96 -5.79 -8.92 -8.91
CA VAL A 96 -5.40 -8.41 -10.25
C VAL A 96 -6.61 -8.34 -11.18
N VAL A 97 -7.38 -9.42 -11.26
CA VAL A 97 -8.59 -9.48 -12.11
C VAL A 97 -9.60 -8.42 -11.69
N GLY A 98 -9.74 -8.17 -10.39
CA GLY A 98 -10.66 -7.15 -9.87
C GLY A 98 -10.28 -5.71 -10.23
N CYS A 99 -9.03 -5.46 -10.66
CA CYS A 99 -8.59 -4.16 -11.17
C CYS A 99 -9.10 -3.87 -12.59
N VAL A 100 -9.47 -4.91 -13.34
CA VAL A 100 -9.91 -4.78 -14.74
C VAL A 100 -11.27 -4.09 -14.81
N GLY A 101 -11.45 -3.27 -15.86
CA GLY A 101 -12.72 -2.62 -16.20
C GLY A 101 -13.00 -1.30 -15.51
N TRP A 102 -12.09 -0.76 -14.70
CA TRP A 102 -12.24 0.56 -14.09
C TRP A 102 -10.88 1.24 -13.87
N SER A 103 -10.92 2.56 -13.72
CA SER A 103 -9.73 3.37 -13.49
C SER A 103 -9.98 4.43 -12.42
N LEU A 104 -8.88 4.91 -11.83
CA LEU A 104 -8.92 5.99 -10.85
C LEU A 104 -9.18 7.32 -11.53
N LYS A 105 -10.07 8.13 -10.95
CA LYS A 105 -10.26 9.50 -11.43
C LYS A 105 -9.07 10.37 -11.02
N PRO A 106 -8.77 11.46 -11.75
CA PRO A 106 -7.68 12.37 -11.39
C PRO A 106 -7.74 12.88 -9.94
N LYS A 107 -8.97 13.07 -9.40
CA LYS A 107 -9.20 13.46 -8.01
C LYS A 107 -8.74 12.39 -7.00
N ASP A 108 -8.95 11.11 -7.32
CA ASP A 108 -8.60 9.98 -6.46
C ASP A 108 -7.09 9.79 -6.46
N VAL A 109 -6.45 9.93 -7.63
CA VAL A 109 -4.99 9.94 -7.78
C VAL A 109 -4.36 11.06 -6.95
N LYS A 110 -4.87 12.30 -7.05
CA LYS A 110 -4.37 13.44 -6.25
C LYS A 110 -4.49 13.19 -4.73
N LYS A 111 -5.56 12.53 -4.30
CA LYS A 111 -5.77 12.17 -2.90
C LYS A 111 -4.73 11.16 -2.41
N LEU A 112 -4.45 10.13 -3.21
CA LEU A 112 -3.40 9.17 -2.91
C LEU A 112 -2.02 9.83 -2.90
N GLU A 113 -1.73 10.74 -3.83
CA GLU A 113 -0.47 11.50 -3.83
C GLU A 113 -0.30 12.33 -2.56
N LYS A 114 -1.35 12.98 -2.07
CA LYS A 114 -1.33 13.71 -0.79
C LYS A 114 -1.01 12.76 0.37
N ALA A 115 -1.61 11.58 0.39
CA ALA A 115 -1.35 10.57 1.42
C ALA A 115 0.10 10.05 1.37
N VAL A 116 0.64 9.78 0.17
CA VAL A 116 2.05 9.39 -0.02
C VAL A 116 3.00 10.49 0.46
N ARG A 117 2.70 11.76 0.19
CA ARG A 117 3.52 12.89 0.69
C ARG A 117 3.51 12.99 2.20
N ALA A 118 2.36 12.75 2.85
CA ALA A 118 2.25 12.73 4.31
C ALA A 118 3.08 11.60 4.95
N CYS A 119 3.24 10.47 4.26
CA CYS A 119 4.16 9.41 4.71
C CYS A 119 5.63 9.84 4.57
N LYS A 120 6.00 10.61 3.54
CA LYS A 120 7.39 11.07 3.30
C LYS A 120 7.82 12.20 4.24
N SER A 121 6.93 13.11 4.63
CA SER A 121 7.26 14.19 5.58
C SER A 121 7.66 13.65 6.95
N SER A 122 7.15 12.48 7.35
CA SER A 122 7.56 11.78 8.57
C SER A 122 9.00 11.21 8.51
N GLN A 123 9.61 11.17 7.33
CA GLN A 123 10.96 10.64 7.07
C GLN A 123 12.03 11.73 7.20
N ALA A 124 11.68 13.00 6.97
CA ALA A 124 12.62 14.14 6.99
C ALA A 124 12.98 14.63 8.41
N VAL A 125 12.19 14.29 9.43
CA VAL A 125 12.38 14.81 10.80
C VAL A 125 13.47 14.05 11.59
N ARG A 126 13.94 12.89 11.10
CA ARG A 126 14.87 12.01 11.86
C ARG A 126 16.35 12.09 11.47
N THR A 127 16.76 12.94 10.52
CA THR A 127 18.18 13.04 10.12
C THR A 127 18.99 14.14 10.79
N LYS A 128 18.39 14.92 11.71
CA LYS A 128 19.19 15.77 12.61
C LYS A 128 19.45 15.02 13.91
N SER A 129 20.52 14.22 13.93
CA SER A 129 21.16 13.79 15.18
C SER A 129 21.89 15.00 15.77
N PRO A 130 21.61 15.45 17.00
CA PRO A 130 22.27 16.61 17.60
C PRO A 130 23.54 16.28 18.39
N PHE A 131 24.20 15.13 18.19
CA PHE A 131 25.38 14.79 19.01
C PHE A 131 26.47 14.05 18.23
N ARG A 132 27.47 14.81 17.78
CA ARG A 132 28.88 14.44 17.77
C ARG A 132 29.68 15.71 17.53
N ASP A 133 30.23 16.26 18.61
CA ASP A 133 31.47 17.05 18.68
C ASP A 133 31.78 17.26 20.17
N ASN A 134 32.53 16.33 20.77
CA ASN A 134 33.64 16.60 21.69
C ASN A 134 34.39 15.29 21.97
#